data_AF-A0A368S7G6-F1
#
_entry.id   AF-A0A368S7G6-F1
#
_cell.length_a   1.000
_cell.length_b   1.000
_cell.length_c   1.000
_cell.angle_alpha   90.00
_cell.angle_beta   90.00
_cell.angle_gamma   90.00
#
_symmetry.space_group_name_H-M   'P 1'
#
loop_
_entity.id
_entity.type
_entity.pdbx_description
1 polymer ?
#
loop_
_entity_poly.entity_id
_entity_poly.type
_entity_poly.pdbx_seq_one_letter_code
_entity_poly.pdbx_strand_id
1 'polypeptide(L)'
;MHDQSVTHWSSLDHTSTELINADDCIVPKQRGHGSQSVAMVQVTTMAVDSNLLVVGGFQGEIICKRLDDDGVVFSTRVTDDENAITNSLEIYQDPW
;
A
#
# COMPACT_ATOMS: atom_id res chain seq x y z
N MET A 1 1.25 18.37 -10.40
CA MET A 1 0.32 17.69 -9.48
C MET A 1 0.52 16.22 -9.75
N HIS A 2 1.05 15.48 -8.79
CA HIS A 2 1.08 14.02 -8.86
C HIS A 2 -0.23 13.58 -8.23
N ASP A 3 -0.96 12.69 -8.90
CA ASP A 3 -2.13 12.00 -8.37
C ASP A 3 -1.65 10.57 -8.19
N GLN A 4 -1.16 10.26 -6.99
CA GLN A 4 -0.69 8.94 -6.64
C GLN A 4 -1.81 8.26 -5.85
N SER A 5 -2.72 7.63 -6.57
CA SER A 5 -3.82 6.87 -5.99
C SER A 5 -3.80 5.42 -6.48
N VAL A 6 -4.16 4.51 -5.59
CA VAL A 6 -4.46 3.12 -5.95
C VAL A 6 -5.97 2.97 -5.94
N THR A 7 -6.52 2.58 -7.09
CA THR A 7 -7.95 2.60 -7.34
C THR A 7 -8.42 1.24 -7.83
N HIS A 8 -9.54 0.77 -7.29
CA HIS A 8 -10.25 -0.41 -7.79
C HIS A 8 -11.32 0.01 -8.80
N TRP A 9 -11.26 -0.58 -9.99
CA TRP A 9 -12.28 -0.41 -11.02
C TRP A 9 -13.18 -1.65 -11.09
N SER A 10 -14.48 -1.47 -10.84
CA SER A 10 -15.49 -2.50 -11.08
C SER A 10 -16.07 -2.32 -12.47
N SER A 11 -15.76 -3.25 -13.39
CA SER A 11 -16.40 -3.29 -14.72
C SER A 11 -17.88 -3.68 -14.66
N LEU A 12 -18.32 -4.34 -13.59
CA LEU A 12 -19.72 -4.72 -13.39
C LEU A 12 -20.59 -3.52 -13.04
N ASP A 13 -20.10 -2.70 -12.11
CA ASP A 13 -20.83 -1.54 -11.59
C ASP A 13 -20.44 -0.24 -12.30
N HIS A 14 -19.50 -0.30 -13.25
CA HIS A 14 -18.89 0.85 -13.93
C HIS A 14 -18.43 1.93 -12.96
N THR A 15 -17.89 1.51 -11.81
CA THR A 15 -17.56 2.39 -10.69
C THR A 15 -16.08 2.27 -10.34
N SER A 16 -15.48 3.41 -10.00
CA SER A 16 -14.10 3.55 -9.55
C SER A 16 -14.10 3.87 -8.06
N THR A 17 -13.36 3.11 -7.27
CA THR A 17 -13.25 3.31 -5.82
C THR A 17 -11.78 3.48 -5.45
N GLU A 18 -11.44 4.65 -4.91
CA GLU A 18 -10.11 4.89 -4.37
C GLU A 18 -9.89 4.01 -3.14
N LEU A 19 -8.82 3.22 -3.17
CA LEU A 19 -8.43 2.35 -2.06
C LEU A 19 -7.38 3.02 -1.17
N ILE A 20 -6.43 3.72 -1.77
CA ILE A 20 -5.34 4.43 -1.10
C ILE A 20 -5.08 5.73 -1.84
N ASN A 21 -5.15 6.85 -1.13
CA ASN A 21 -4.54 8.11 -1.55
C ASN A 21 -3.11 8.13 -0.99
N ALA A 22 -2.11 8.03 -1.88
CA ALA A 22 -0.70 7.94 -1.52
C ALA A 22 -0.03 9.32 -1.37
N ASP A 23 -0.69 10.40 -1.79
CA ASP A 23 -0.23 11.77 -1.56
C ASP A 23 -0.51 12.22 -0.12
N ASP A 24 -1.47 11.60 0.57
CA ASP A 24 -1.81 11.89 1.96
C ASP A 24 -0.86 11.24 2.98
N CYS A 25 -0.90 11.72 4.23
CA CYS A 25 -0.28 11.04 5.36
C CYS A 25 -1.09 9.79 5.73
N ILE A 26 -0.56 8.63 5.39
CA ILE A 26 -1.12 7.32 5.68
C ILE A 26 -0.74 6.94 7.11
N VAL A 27 -1.75 6.90 7.99
CA VAL A 27 -1.61 6.45 9.37
C VAL A 27 -2.18 5.04 9.49
N PRO A 28 -1.36 4.02 9.77
CA PRO A 28 -1.84 2.64 9.86
C PRO A 28 -2.65 2.41 11.15
N LYS A 29 -3.64 1.53 11.06
CA LYS A 29 -4.45 1.12 12.21
C LYS A 29 -3.63 0.30 13.22
N GLN A 30 -2.78 -0.60 12.75
CA GLN A 30 -1.91 -1.39 13.62
C GLN A 30 -0.79 -0.50 14.16
N ARG A 31 -0.71 -0.39 15.48
CA ARG A 31 0.39 0.28 16.19
C ARG A 31 1.35 -0.76 16.76
N GLY A 32 2.65 -0.52 16.62
CA GLY A 32 3.70 -1.46 17.02
C GLY A 32 4.17 -2.38 15.88
N HIS A 33 5.10 -3.30 16.16
CA HIS A 33 5.69 -4.22 15.17
C HIS A 33 6.36 -3.53 13.97
N GLY A 34 6.96 -2.36 14.19
CA GLY A 34 7.60 -1.58 13.11
C GLY A 34 6.62 -0.82 12.21
N SER A 35 5.32 -0.83 12.51
CA SER A 35 4.30 -0.03 11.82
C SER A 35 4.53 1.47 12.09
N GLN A 36 4.60 2.25 11.03
CA GLN A 36 4.87 3.69 11.03
C GLN A 36 4.03 4.38 9.96
N SER A 37 3.72 5.66 10.18
CA SER A 37 3.06 6.47 9.15
C SER A 37 4.01 6.73 7.99
N VAL A 38 3.47 6.72 6.77
CA VAL A 38 4.17 7.11 5.54
C VAL A 38 3.37 8.20 4.83
N ALA A 39 4.00 9.03 4.01
CA ALA A 39 3.32 10.13 3.31
C ALA A 39 4.01 10.41 1.98
N MET A 40 3.30 11.04 1.04
CA MET A 40 3.84 11.42 -0.28
C MET A 40 4.50 10.23 -1.00
N VAL A 41 3.84 9.07 -0.95
CA VAL A 41 4.39 7.82 -1.47
C VAL A 41 4.21 7.78 -2.98
N GLN A 42 5.33 7.82 -3.70
CA GLN A 42 5.33 7.54 -5.13
C GLN A 42 5.23 6.03 -5.34
N VAL A 43 4.08 5.56 -5.84
CA VAL A 43 3.82 4.13 -6.03
C VAL A 43 4.66 3.59 -7.17
N THR A 44 5.35 2.48 -6.93
CA THR A 44 6.26 1.83 -7.90
C THR A 44 5.85 0.40 -8.23
N THR A 45 5.22 -0.29 -7.29
CA THR A 45 4.72 -1.65 -7.49
C THR A 45 3.55 -1.94 -6.56
N MET A 46 2.78 -2.96 -6.88
CA MET A 46 1.69 -3.45 -6.03
C MET A 46 1.45 -4.94 -6.26
N ALA A 47 0.96 -5.62 -5.24
CA ALA A 47 0.50 -7.00 -5.30
C ALA A 47 -0.88 -7.10 -4.61
N VAL A 48 -1.75 -7.94 -5.16
CA VAL A 48 -3.07 -8.22 -4.58
C VAL A 48 -3.24 -9.73 -4.54
N ASP A 49 -3.59 -10.24 -3.37
CA ASP A 49 -4.01 -11.62 -3.19
C ASP A 49 -5.17 -11.67 -2.20
N SER A 50 -6.25 -12.35 -2.62
CA SER A 50 -7.48 -12.51 -1.85
C SER A 50 -8.05 -11.16 -1.41
N ASN A 51 -7.85 -10.77 -0.15
CA ASN A 51 -8.35 -9.53 0.44
C ASN A 51 -7.20 -8.60 0.90
N LEU A 52 -5.95 -8.90 0.53
CA LEU A 52 -4.78 -8.12 0.90
C LEU A 52 -4.23 -7.40 -0.32
N LEU A 53 -4.19 -6.08 -0.26
CA LEU A 53 -3.45 -5.20 -1.15
C LEU A 53 -2.15 -4.80 -0.46
N VAL A 54 -1.01 -5.00 -1.12
CA VAL A 54 0.29 -4.48 -0.70
C VAL A 54 0.82 -3.54 -1.77
N VAL A 55 1.25 -2.35 -1.37
CA VAL A 55 1.78 -1.30 -2.25
C VAL A 55 3.22 -0.99 -1.84
N GLY A 56 4.09 -0.87 -2.84
CA GLY A 56 5.51 -0.55 -2.71
C GLY A 56 5.83 0.83 -3.26
N GLY A 57 6.57 1.62 -2.47
CA GLY A 57 6.96 2.99 -2.80
C GLY A 57 8.40 3.15 -3.28
N PHE A 58 8.67 4.30 -3.87
CA PHE A 58 9.97 4.68 -4.43
C PHE A 58 11.08 4.81 -3.36
N GLN A 59 10.76 5.14 -2.10
CA GLN A 59 11.74 5.26 -1.02
C GLN A 59 11.61 4.11 0.00
N GLY A 60 11.24 2.92 -0.46
CA GLY A 60 11.15 1.72 0.37
C GLY A 60 9.90 1.67 1.25
N GLU A 61 8.86 2.44 0.91
CA GLU A 61 7.58 2.34 1.60
C GLU A 61 6.87 1.02 1.28
N ILE A 62 6.29 0.42 2.31
CA ILE A 62 5.36 -0.70 2.19
C ILE A 62 4.05 -0.29 2.86
N ILE A 63 2.94 -0.48 2.16
CA ILE A 63 1.59 -0.20 2.66
C ILE A 63 0.74 -1.44 2.45
N CYS A 64 0.10 -1.94 3.52
CA CYS A 64 -0.80 -3.08 3.49
C CYS A 64 -2.22 -2.62 3.84
N LYS A 65 -3.17 -2.88 2.97
CA LYS A 65 -4.60 -2.59 3.16
C LYS A 65 -5.41 -3.86 2.95
N ARG A 66 -6.39 -4.10 3.82
CA ARG A 66 -7.44 -5.07 3.52
C ARG A 66 -8.53 -4.40 2.69
N LEU A 67 -8.96 -5.04 1.60
CA LEU A 67 -9.90 -4.42 0.66
C LEU A 67 -11.30 -4.23 1.27
N ASP A 68 -11.65 -5.04 2.25
CA ASP A 68 -12.89 -4.95 3.03
C ASP A 68 -12.80 -4.00 4.24
N ASP A 69 -11.67 -3.31 4.45
CA ASP A 69 -11.47 -2.38 5.55
C ASP A 69 -11.23 -0.95 5.05
N ASP A 70 -11.84 0.03 5.73
CA ASP A 70 -11.79 1.45 5.33
C ASP A 70 -10.38 2.05 5.43
N GLY A 71 -9.48 1.50 6.25
CA GLY A 71 -8.15 2.06 6.47
C GLY A 71 -7.00 1.14 6.11
N VAL A 72 -5.79 1.69 6.18
CA VAL A 72 -4.54 0.95 6.04
C VAL A 72 -4.28 0.16 7.31
N VAL A 73 -3.96 -1.12 7.17
CA VAL A 73 -3.70 -2.02 8.30
C VAL A 73 -2.29 -1.78 8.82
N PHE A 74 -1.31 -1.77 7.93
CA PHE A 74 0.10 -1.62 8.23
C PHE A 74 0.77 -0.73 7.20
N SER A 75 1.72 0.09 7.64
CA SER A 75 2.63 0.76 6.73
C SER A 75 3.98 0.92 7.40
N THR A 76 5.04 0.98 6.62
CA THR A 76 6.38 1.24 7.13
C THR A 76 7.31 1.66 5.99
N ARG A 77 8.51 2.10 6.34
CA ARG A 77 9.64 2.18 5.42
C ARG A 77 10.62 1.07 5.79
N VAL A 78 10.94 0.17 4.85
CA VAL A 78 11.73 -1.03 5.15
C VAL A 78 13.24 -0.79 5.20
N THR A 79 13.70 0.37 4.73
CA THR A 79 15.11 0.77 4.72
C THR A 79 15.24 2.29 4.73
N ASP A 80 16.31 2.82 5.34
CA ASP A 80 16.64 4.25 5.32
C ASP A 80 17.64 4.62 4.19
N ASP A 81 17.92 3.68 3.28
CA ASP A 81 18.78 3.92 2.11
C ASP A 81 18.15 4.94 1.16
N GLU A 82 18.99 5.73 0.48
CA GLU A 82 18.55 6.66 -0.56
C GLU A 82 18.10 5.92 -1.84
N ASN A 83 18.63 4.72 -2.10
CA ASN A 83 18.26 3.88 -3.25
C ASN A 83 17.34 2.72 -2.83
N ALA A 84 16.15 3.08 -2.33
CA ALA A 84 15.23 2.16 -1.68
C ALA A 84 14.02 1.74 -2.53
N ILE A 85 14.10 1.85 -3.86
CA ILE A 85 12.95 1.59 -4.74
C ILE A 85 12.41 0.17 -4.54
N THR A 86 11.12 0.08 -4.20
CA THR A 86 10.42 -1.21 -4.07
C THR A 86 10.07 -1.75 -5.46
N ASN A 87 10.97 -2.51 -6.06
CA ASN A 87 10.79 -2.96 -7.45
C ASN A 87 9.77 -4.10 -7.62
N SER A 88 9.63 -4.96 -6.62
CA SER A 88 8.76 -6.14 -6.67
C SER A 88 8.15 -6.44 -5.32
N LEU A 89 6.91 -6.92 -5.34
CA LEU A 89 6.22 -7.46 -4.17
C LEU A 89 5.60 -8.80 -4.53
N GLU A 90 5.62 -9.72 -3.57
CA GLU A 90 4.91 -10.98 -3.64
C GLU A 90 4.20 -11.19 -2.30
N ILE A 91 2.95 -11.64 -2.36
CA ILE A 91 2.19 -12.04 -1.18
C ILE A 91 2.33 -13.55 -1.06
N TYR A 92 3.06 -13.98 -0.04
CA TYR A 92 3.20 -15.38 0.30
C TYR A 92 2.18 -15.76 1.37
N GLN A 93 1.33 -16.74 1.06
CA GLN A 93 0.50 -17.40 2.06
C GLN A 93 1.23 -18.66 2.53
N ASP A 94 1.48 -18.74 3.85
CA ASP A 94 1.98 -19.97 4.45
C ASP A 94 0.94 -21.08 4.22
N PRO A 95 1.32 -22.21 3.59
CA PRO A 95 0.39 -23.30 3.31
C PRO A 95 -0.02 -24.11 4.57
N TRP A 96 0.45 -23.74 5.77
CA TRP A 96 0.24 -24.48 7.02
C TRP A 96 -0.56 -23.72 8.07
#